data_AF-A0A9X1WZN1-F1
#
_entry.id   AF-A0A9X1WZN1-F1
#
_cell.length_a   1.000
_cell.length_b   1.000
_cell.length_c   1.000
_cell.angle_alpha   90.00
_cell.angle_beta   90.00
_cell.angle_gamma   90.00
#
_symmetry.space_group_name_H-M   'P 1'
#
loop_
_entity.id
_entity.type
_entity.pdbx_description
1 polymer ?
#
loop_
_entity_poly.entity_id
_entity_poly.type
_entity_poly.pdbx_seq_one_letter_code
_entity_poly.pdbx_strand_id
1 'polypeptide(L)'
;MPTQSLYFKFRNPFDFSPHRFEIGNAVIQNKSLADNFFLKKLYDLEEEEYGPYYYFHFDYFSISFPDQEERYFSHVIDIVINRIDYYKKKDPFSSSYPEHMASVKKLEAFLNFLKTVDRWHKLEPIESVIAEKDREIDRLNAKIEMLEAHLKEATKYDASEKIVLSKGGLAAFMHLIHQI
;
A
#
# COMPACT_ATOMS: atom_id res chain seq x y z
N MET A 1 -31.09 17.60 -18.57
CA MET A 1 -29.69 17.30 -18.88
C MET A 1 -29.32 16.00 -18.18
N PRO A 2 -28.94 14.92 -18.89
CA PRO A 2 -28.52 13.70 -18.22
C PRO A 2 -27.19 13.99 -17.50
N THR A 3 -27.22 13.99 -16.17
CA THR A 3 -26.04 14.15 -15.33
C THR A 3 -25.02 13.08 -15.70
N GLN A 4 -23.95 13.50 -16.35
CA GLN A 4 -22.79 12.66 -16.58
C GLN A 4 -22.27 12.25 -15.20
N SER A 5 -21.99 10.95 -15.00
CA SER A 5 -21.26 10.55 -13.82
C SER A 5 -19.94 11.30 -13.80
N LEU A 6 -19.74 12.09 -12.74
CA LEU A 6 -18.61 13.01 -12.65
C LEU A 6 -17.29 12.25 -12.41
N TYR A 7 -17.35 11.13 -11.69
CA TYR A 7 -16.19 10.44 -11.15
C TYR A 7 -15.59 9.37 -12.08
N PHE A 8 -16.40 8.72 -12.91
CA PHE A 8 -15.95 7.53 -13.64
C PHE A 8 -16.18 7.63 -15.14
N LYS A 9 -15.19 7.16 -15.89
CA LYS A 9 -15.25 7.07 -17.35
C LYS A 9 -16.13 5.89 -17.76
N PHE A 10 -17.30 6.21 -18.29
CA PHE A 10 -18.16 5.24 -18.98
C PHE A 10 -17.66 4.97 -20.39
N ARG A 11 -17.94 3.75 -20.87
CA ARG A 11 -17.80 3.35 -22.28
C ARG A 11 -18.61 4.27 -23.17
N ASN A 12 -18.21 4.46 -24.42
CA ASN A 12 -19.06 5.16 -25.37
C ASN A 12 -20.25 4.25 -25.80
N PRO A 13 -21.42 4.82 -26.13
CA PRO A 13 -22.50 4.04 -26.72
C PRO A 13 -22.04 3.32 -28.00
N PHE A 14 -22.43 2.06 -28.15
CA PHE A 14 -22.06 1.17 -29.26
C PHE A 14 -20.55 0.89 -29.40
N ASP A 15 -19.78 1.11 -28.34
CA ASP A 15 -18.38 0.69 -28.28
C ASP A 15 -18.26 -0.78 -27.83
N PHE A 16 -17.86 -1.64 -28.76
CA PHE A 16 -17.66 -3.08 -28.53
C PHE A 16 -16.20 -3.46 -28.29
N SER A 17 -15.25 -2.51 -28.39
CA SER A 17 -13.86 -2.70 -28.01
C SER A 17 -13.39 -1.62 -27.03
N PRO A 18 -14.12 -1.44 -25.91
CA PRO A 18 -13.82 -0.39 -24.94
C PRO A 18 -12.51 -0.66 -24.22
N HIS A 19 -11.91 0.40 -23.68
CA HIS A 19 -10.74 0.25 -22.84
C HIS A 19 -11.03 -0.67 -21.65
N ARG A 20 -10.03 -1.45 -21.21
CA ARG A 20 -10.17 -2.46 -20.15
C ARG A 20 -10.88 -1.89 -18.93
N PHE A 21 -10.62 -0.64 -18.58
CA PHE A 21 -11.11 0.03 -17.37
C PHE A 21 -12.38 0.87 -17.56
N GLU A 22 -12.93 0.99 -18.77
CA GLU A 22 -14.20 1.71 -18.93
C GLU A 22 -15.37 0.91 -18.36
N ILE A 23 -16.26 1.61 -17.67
CA ILE A 23 -17.40 1.03 -16.97
C ILE A 23 -18.73 1.16 -17.75
N GLY A 24 -19.74 0.42 -17.33
CA GLY A 24 -21.05 0.41 -17.99
C GLY A 24 -21.17 -0.62 -19.12
N ASN A 25 -22.31 -0.61 -19.81
CA ASN A 25 -22.58 -1.49 -20.96
C ASN A 25 -22.55 -0.69 -22.28
N ALA A 26 -22.54 -1.38 -23.41
CA ALA A 26 -22.46 -0.74 -24.73
C ALA A 26 -23.80 -0.15 -25.22
N VAL A 27 -24.94 -0.50 -24.60
CA VAL A 27 -26.27 -0.24 -25.18
C VAL A 27 -27.13 0.71 -24.33
N ILE A 28 -27.21 0.52 -23.00
CA ILE A 28 -28.04 1.33 -22.10
C ILE A 28 -27.29 1.62 -20.79
N GLN A 29 -26.68 2.79 -20.70
CA GLN A 29 -25.90 3.18 -19.53
C GLN A 29 -26.74 4.01 -18.57
N ASN A 30 -27.14 3.41 -17.44
CA ASN A 30 -27.69 4.19 -16.34
C ASN A 30 -26.56 4.85 -15.53
N LYS A 31 -26.28 6.12 -15.83
CA LYS A 31 -25.21 6.89 -15.17
C LYS A 31 -25.45 7.09 -13.67
N SER A 32 -26.69 6.95 -13.16
CA SER A 32 -26.96 7.00 -11.72
C SER A 32 -26.39 5.81 -10.96
N LEU A 33 -26.05 4.72 -11.66
CA LEU A 33 -25.46 3.51 -11.08
C LEU A 33 -23.94 3.47 -11.25
N ALA A 34 -23.29 4.63 -11.46
CA ALA A 34 -21.86 4.70 -11.72
C ALA A 34 -21.01 3.97 -10.66
N ASP A 35 -21.29 4.19 -9.38
CA ASP A 35 -20.58 3.51 -8.29
C ASP A 35 -20.74 1.99 -8.35
N ASN A 36 -21.94 1.51 -8.70
CA ASN A 36 -22.19 0.08 -8.88
C ASN A 36 -21.43 -0.49 -10.07
N PHE A 37 -21.34 0.26 -11.17
CA PHE A 37 -20.57 -0.17 -12.34
C PHE A 37 -19.07 -0.17 -12.08
N PHE A 38 -18.57 0.80 -11.31
CA PHE A 38 -17.18 0.83 -10.84
C PHE A 38 -16.85 -0.39 -9.98
N LEU A 39 -17.65 -0.64 -8.94
CA LEU A 39 -17.45 -1.79 -8.05
C LEU A 39 -17.63 -3.13 -8.78
N LYS A 40 -18.60 -3.22 -9.69
CA LYS A 40 -18.79 -4.41 -10.53
C LYS A 40 -17.54 -4.70 -11.34
N LYS A 41 -16.94 -3.66 -11.92
CA LYS A 41 -15.72 -3.81 -12.72
C LYS A 41 -14.55 -4.27 -11.86
N LEU A 42 -14.41 -3.70 -10.67
CA LEU A 42 -13.36 -4.03 -9.70
C LEU A 42 -13.35 -5.52 -9.31
N TYR A 43 -14.52 -6.18 -9.22
CA TYR A 43 -14.59 -7.61 -8.90
C TYR A 43 -13.94 -8.51 -9.97
N ASP A 44 -13.86 -8.03 -11.21
CA ASP A 44 -13.28 -8.77 -12.34
C ASP A 44 -11.78 -8.46 -12.56
N LEU A 45 -11.15 -7.71 -11.65
CA LEU A 45 -9.76 -7.28 -11.73
C LEU A 45 -8.85 -8.09 -10.80
N GLU A 46 -7.61 -8.27 -11.23
CA GLU A 46 -6.52 -8.71 -10.35
C GLU A 46 -5.88 -7.54 -9.60
N GLU A 47 -5.14 -7.83 -8.52
CA GLU A 47 -4.61 -6.80 -7.63
C GLU A 47 -3.61 -5.86 -8.35
N GLU A 48 -2.88 -6.39 -9.33
CA GLU A 48 -1.95 -5.60 -10.15
C GLU A 48 -2.67 -4.58 -11.04
N GLU A 49 -3.96 -4.82 -11.34
CA GLU A 49 -4.80 -3.91 -12.12
C GLU A 49 -5.42 -2.79 -11.26
N TYR A 50 -5.35 -2.85 -9.92
CA TYR A 50 -6.01 -1.88 -9.04
C TYR A 50 -5.50 -0.46 -9.20
N GLY A 51 -4.17 -0.28 -9.21
CA GLY A 51 -3.54 1.01 -9.46
C GLY A 51 -3.91 1.59 -10.82
N PRO A 52 -3.64 0.87 -11.92
CA PRO A 52 -4.04 1.31 -13.26
C PRO A 52 -5.53 1.63 -13.39
N TYR A 53 -6.41 0.85 -12.75
CA TYR A 53 -7.86 1.07 -12.76
C TYR A 53 -8.26 2.36 -12.03
N TYR A 54 -7.71 2.58 -10.83
CA TYR A 54 -7.91 3.80 -10.06
C TYR A 54 -7.44 5.03 -10.82
N TYR A 55 -6.19 5.02 -11.31
CA TYR A 55 -5.61 6.17 -12.00
C TYR A 55 -6.30 6.47 -13.33
N PHE A 56 -6.76 5.47 -14.07
CA PHE A 56 -7.54 5.67 -15.30
C PHE A 56 -8.80 6.52 -15.06
N HIS A 57 -9.51 6.24 -13.97
CA HIS A 57 -10.71 6.99 -13.62
C HIS A 57 -10.39 8.35 -12.99
N PHE A 58 -9.32 8.43 -12.20
CA PHE A 58 -8.80 9.69 -11.69
C PHE A 58 -8.42 10.65 -12.83
N ASP A 59 -7.68 10.18 -13.84
CA ASP A 59 -7.28 10.99 -15.00
C ASP A 59 -8.50 11.55 -15.73
N TYR A 60 -9.54 10.72 -15.92
CA TYR A 60 -10.80 11.18 -16.51
C TYR A 60 -11.50 12.26 -15.64
N PHE A 61 -11.55 12.07 -14.33
CA PHE A 61 -12.14 13.04 -13.40
C PHE A 61 -11.37 14.36 -13.42
N SER A 62 -10.05 14.31 -13.39
CA SER A 62 -9.15 15.46 -13.32
C SER A 62 -9.21 16.37 -14.55
N ILE A 63 -9.63 15.85 -15.71
CA ILE A 63 -9.90 16.68 -16.91
C ILE A 63 -10.99 17.72 -16.64
N SER A 64 -12.04 17.35 -15.90
CA SER A 64 -13.17 18.24 -15.62
C SER A 64 -13.05 18.95 -14.27
N PHE A 65 -12.26 18.40 -13.35
CA PHE A 65 -12.12 18.85 -11.98
C PHE A 65 -10.64 18.89 -11.57
N PRO A 66 -9.84 19.81 -12.15
CA PRO A 66 -8.46 19.99 -11.72
C PRO A 66 -8.40 20.32 -10.23
N ASP A 67 -7.32 19.90 -9.57
CA ASP A 67 -7.03 20.14 -8.15
C ASP A 67 -8.06 19.56 -7.16
N GLN A 68 -8.95 18.67 -7.59
CA GLN A 68 -9.95 18.01 -6.74
C GLN A 68 -9.59 16.54 -6.43
N GLU A 69 -8.29 16.22 -6.34
CA GLU A 69 -7.83 14.86 -6.09
C GLU A 69 -8.38 14.26 -4.79
N GLU A 70 -8.41 15.04 -3.70
CA GLU A 70 -8.95 14.60 -2.41
C GLU A 70 -10.43 14.21 -2.52
N ARG A 71 -11.20 14.96 -3.30
CA ARG A 71 -12.62 14.71 -3.53
C ARG A 71 -12.83 13.40 -4.26
N TYR A 72 -12.01 13.13 -5.27
CA TYR A 72 -12.05 11.85 -5.99
C TYR A 72 -11.69 10.70 -5.06
N PHE A 73 -10.58 10.82 -4.32
CA PHE A 73 -10.11 9.81 -3.39
C PHE A 73 -11.14 9.50 -2.30
N SER A 74 -11.73 10.53 -1.69
CA SER A 74 -12.77 10.39 -0.66
C SER A 74 -14.00 9.67 -1.19
N HIS A 75 -14.46 10.02 -2.41
CA HIS A 75 -15.59 9.33 -3.05
C HIS A 75 -15.29 7.84 -3.26
N VAL A 76 -14.10 7.51 -3.77
CA VAL A 76 -13.70 6.10 -4.01
C VAL A 76 -13.63 5.32 -2.71
N ILE A 77 -13.07 5.89 -1.64
CA ILE A 77 -13.07 5.27 -0.31
C ILE A 77 -14.49 5.00 0.17
N ASP A 78 -15.35 6.02 0.13
CA ASP A 78 -16.71 5.94 0.68
C ASP A 78 -17.50 4.82 0.01
N ILE A 79 -17.44 4.71 -1.32
CA ILE A 79 -18.17 3.65 -2.04
C ILE A 79 -17.64 2.25 -1.72
N VAL A 80 -16.33 2.10 -1.48
CA VAL A 80 -15.69 0.82 -1.14
C VAL A 80 -16.06 0.41 0.29
N ILE A 81 -15.88 1.30 1.27
CA ILE A 81 -16.21 1.05 2.68
C ILE A 81 -17.70 0.73 2.83
N ASN A 82 -18.57 1.55 2.23
CA ASN A 82 -20.02 1.32 2.29
C ASN A 82 -20.42 -0.03 1.68
N ARG A 83 -19.72 -0.48 0.63
CA ARG A 83 -19.99 -1.78 0.01
C ARG A 83 -19.49 -2.94 0.87
N ILE A 84 -18.34 -2.82 1.50
CA ILE A 84 -17.83 -3.81 2.47
C ILE A 84 -18.85 -3.97 3.60
N ASP A 85 -19.29 -2.86 4.20
CA ASP A 85 -20.28 -2.86 5.27
C ASP A 85 -21.61 -3.47 4.83
N TYR A 86 -22.06 -3.14 3.62
CA TYR A 86 -23.28 -3.71 3.04
C TYR A 86 -23.22 -5.24 3.00
N TYR A 87 -22.13 -5.82 2.50
CA TYR A 87 -21.98 -7.27 2.41
C TYR A 87 -21.78 -7.93 3.78
N LYS A 88 -21.01 -7.31 4.68
CA LYS A 88 -20.81 -7.82 6.05
C LYS A 88 -22.11 -7.87 6.87
N LYS A 89 -23.07 -6.99 6.57
CA LYS A 89 -24.41 -6.96 7.21
C LYS A 89 -25.41 -7.95 6.61
N LYS A 90 -25.08 -8.65 5.52
CA LYS A 90 -25.96 -9.66 4.93
C LYS A 90 -26.09 -10.88 5.82
N ASP A 91 -27.22 -11.57 5.68
CA ASP A 91 -27.50 -12.79 6.43
C ASP A 91 -26.42 -13.85 6.17
N PRO A 92 -25.66 -14.27 7.20
CA PRO A 92 -24.61 -15.28 7.07
C PRO A 92 -25.14 -16.67 6.71
N PHE A 93 -26.43 -16.93 6.88
CA PHE A 93 -27.07 -18.20 6.53
C PHE A 93 -27.67 -18.22 5.13
N SER A 94 -27.57 -17.12 4.38
CA SER A 94 -28.00 -17.07 2.99
C SER A 94 -27.05 -17.83 2.06
N SER A 95 -27.60 -18.46 1.02
CA SER A 95 -26.79 -19.20 0.03
C SER A 95 -25.82 -18.30 -0.76
N SER A 96 -26.08 -17.00 -0.85
CA SER A 96 -25.21 -16.02 -1.50
C SER A 96 -24.12 -15.46 -0.58
N TYR A 97 -24.12 -15.80 0.71
CA TYR A 97 -23.15 -15.27 1.66
C TYR A 97 -21.68 -15.57 1.29
N PRO A 98 -21.32 -16.78 0.81
CA PRO A 98 -19.95 -17.05 0.37
C PRO A 98 -19.50 -16.12 -0.77
N GLU A 99 -20.38 -15.82 -1.73
CA GLU A 99 -20.10 -14.90 -2.82
C GLU A 99 -19.92 -13.47 -2.30
N HIS A 100 -20.77 -13.02 -1.38
CA HIS A 100 -20.62 -11.72 -0.71
C HIS A 100 -19.27 -11.59 0.00
N MET A 101 -18.82 -12.64 0.69
CA MET A 101 -17.53 -12.63 1.37
C MET A 101 -16.35 -12.69 0.39
N ALA A 102 -16.47 -13.33 -0.77
CA ALA A 102 -15.49 -13.23 -1.84
C ALA A 102 -15.39 -11.79 -2.37
N SER A 103 -16.53 -11.12 -2.59
CA SER A 103 -16.56 -9.70 -2.96
C SER A 103 -15.93 -8.81 -1.88
N VAL A 104 -16.18 -9.08 -0.58
CA VAL A 104 -15.55 -8.35 0.54
C VAL A 104 -14.04 -8.47 0.47
N LYS A 105 -13.48 -9.66 0.24
CA LYS A 105 -12.02 -9.85 0.12
C LYS A 105 -11.41 -9.00 -0.99
N LYS A 106 -12.03 -8.96 -2.18
CA LYS A 106 -11.58 -8.10 -3.30
C LYS A 106 -11.65 -6.62 -2.93
N LEU A 107 -12.69 -6.18 -2.22
CA LEU A 107 -12.81 -4.78 -1.77
C LEU A 107 -11.79 -4.42 -0.68
N GLU A 108 -11.50 -5.32 0.25
CA GLU A 108 -10.48 -5.13 1.28
C GLU A 108 -9.08 -5.07 0.66
N ALA A 109 -8.79 -5.90 -0.35
CA ALA A 109 -7.55 -5.81 -1.12
C ALA A 109 -7.43 -4.47 -1.86
N PHE A 110 -8.51 -4.01 -2.49
CA PHE A 110 -8.54 -2.69 -3.12
C PHE A 110 -8.38 -1.55 -2.10
N LEU A 111 -8.98 -1.67 -0.92
CA LEU A 111 -8.82 -0.71 0.17
C LEU A 111 -7.36 -0.65 0.66
N ASN A 112 -6.67 -1.79 0.74
CA ASN A 112 -5.23 -1.82 1.04
C ASN A 112 -4.42 -1.10 -0.02
N PHE A 113 -4.74 -1.25 -1.31
CA PHE A 113 -4.17 -0.42 -2.36
C PHE A 113 -4.45 1.08 -2.11
N LEU A 114 -5.69 1.46 -1.79
CA LEU A 114 -6.04 2.87 -1.52
C LEU A 114 -5.22 3.47 -0.37
N LYS A 115 -4.89 2.69 0.66
CA LYS A 115 -3.98 3.13 1.73
C LYS A 115 -2.59 3.51 1.22
N THR A 116 -2.07 2.79 0.22
CA THR A 116 -0.75 3.07 -0.35
C THR A 116 -0.69 4.40 -1.12
N VAL A 117 -1.85 4.91 -1.57
CA VAL A 117 -1.96 6.17 -2.33
C VAL A 117 -2.62 7.28 -1.51
N ASP A 118 -2.95 7.03 -0.23
CA ASP A 118 -3.57 8.00 0.67
C ASP A 118 -2.57 9.08 1.10
N ARG A 119 -2.70 10.27 0.52
CA ARG A 119 -1.92 11.46 0.90
C ARG A 119 -2.64 12.35 1.91
N TRP A 120 -3.89 12.02 2.24
CA TRP A 120 -4.78 12.84 3.07
C TRP A 120 -5.08 12.20 4.42
N HIS A 121 -4.51 11.04 4.70
CA HIS A 121 -4.66 10.29 5.94
C HIS A 121 -6.14 10.04 6.30
N LYS A 122 -6.96 9.71 5.30
CA LYS A 122 -8.39 9.40 5.46
C LYS A 122 -8.62 7.99 6.00
N LEU A 123 -7.75 7.04 5.66
CA LEU A 123 -7.91 5.63 6.05
C LEU A 123 -7.21 5.28 7.36
N GLU A 124 -6.12 5.98 7.66
CA GLU A 124 -5.37 5.82 8.91
C GLU A 124 -5.21 7.19 9.56
N PRO A 125 -5.80 7.42 10.74
CA PRO A 125 -5.63 8.68 11.46
C PRO A 125 -4.15 9.00 11.64
N ILE A 126 -3.78 10.25 11.39
CA ILE A 126 -2.39 10.74 11.49
C ILE A 126 -1.76 10.35 12.83
N GLU A 127 -2.52 10.43 13.91
CA GLU A 127 -2.06 10.11 15.27
C GLU A 127 -1.68 8.64 15.42
N SER A 128 -2.40 7.74 14.74
CA SER A 128 -2.09 6.30 14.73
C SER A 128 -0.82 6.02 13.93
N VAL A 129 -0.66 6.67 12.77
CA VAL A 129 0.53 6.53 11.93
C VAL A 129 1.76 7.10 12.63
N ILE A 130 1.65 8.28 13.25
CA ILE A 130 2.73 8.90 14.03
C ILE A 130 3.14 7.99 15.18
N ALA A 131 2.19 7.49 15.97
CA ALA A 131 2.51 6.61 17.10
C ALA A 131 3.20 5.30 16.67
N GLU A 132 2.85 4.75 15.50
CA GLU A 132 3.53 3.57 14.97
C GLU A 132 4.93 3.90 14.45
N LYS A 133 5.09 5.03 13.76
CA LYS A 133 6.41 5.48 13.28
C LYS A 133 7.36 5.84 14.42
N ASP A 134 6.86 6.49 15.47
CA ASP A 134 7.65 6.82 16.67
C ASP A 134 8.17 5.55 17.36
N ARG A 135 7.32 4.51 17.48
CA ARG A 135 7.75 3.21 18.02
C ARG A 135 8.84 2.55 17.18
N GLU A 136 8.75 2.66 15.86
CA GLU A 136 9.78 2.10 14.97
C GLU A 136 11.08 2.91 15.05
N ILE A 137 11.00 4.24 15.20
CA ILE A 137 12.16 5.10 15.47
C ILE A 137 12.84 4.69 16.77
N ASP A 138 12.08 4.51 17.86
CA ASP A 138 12.61 4.06 19.15
C ASP A 138 13.31 2.70 19.03
N ARG A 139 12.69 1.76 18.31
CA ARG A 139 13.26 0.43 18.07
C ARG A 139 14.55 0.48 17.26
N LEU A 140 14.59 1.29 16.21
CA LEU A 140 15.77 1.46 15.38
C LEU A 140 16.90 2.15 16.15
N ASN A 141 16.59 3.17 16.94
CA ASN A 141 17.55 3.85 17.81
C ASN A 141 18.16 2.89 18.84
N ALA A 142 17.33 2.08 19.52
CA ALA A 142 17.82 1.07 20.45
C ALA A 142 18.75 0.05 19.78
N LYS A 143 18.47 -0.29 18.52
CA LYS A 143 19.34 -1.19 17.73
C LYS A 143 20.65 -0.52 17.34
N ILE A 144 20.63 0.76 17.00
CA ILE A 144 21.84 1.55 16.73
C ILE A 144 22.71 1.59 17.99
N GLU A 145 22.15 1.94 19.14
CA GLU A 145 22.90 2.00 20.40
C GLU A 145 23.51 0.64 20.77
N MET A 146 22.77 -0.46 20.59
CA MET A 146 23.27 -1.81 20.81
C MET A 146 24.42 -2.16 19.86
N LEU A 147 24.28 -1.84 18.57
CA LEU A 147 25.31 -2.10 17.56
C LEU A 147 26.57 -1.26 17.81
N GLU A 148 26.41 0.00 18.19
CA GLU A 148 27.51 0.88 18.59
C GLU A 148 28.23 0.35 19.84
N ALA A 149 27.49 -0.15 20.83
CA ALA A 149 28.08 -0.78 22.01
C ALA A 149 28.87 -2.05 21.64
N HIS A 150 28.33 -2.89 20.75
CA HIS A 150 29.02 -4.08 20.25
C HIS A 150 30.28 -3.72 19.47
N LEU A 151 30.23 -2.70 18.60
CA LEU A 151 31.41 -2.20 17.88
C LEU A 151 32.46 -1.68 18.85
N LYS A 152 32.05 -0.94 19.89
CA LYS A 152 32.96 -0.42 20.91
C LYS A 152 33.64 -1.53 21.71
N GLU A 153 32.93 -2.60 22.08
CA GLU A 153 33.54 -3.73 22.79
C GLU A 153 34.42 -4.57 21.87
N ALA A 154 34.05 -4.76 20.60
CA ALA A 154 34.89 -5.47 19.63
C ALA A 154 36.20 -4.70 19.35
N THR A 155 36.12 -3.39 19.17
CA THR A 155 37.29 -2.52 18.87
C THR A 155 38.20 -2.26 20.08
N LYS A 156 37.70 -2.48 21.31
CA LYS A 156 38.47 -2.35 22.56
C LYS A 156 39.68 -3.28 22.60
N TYR A 157 39.55 -4.49 22.06
CA TYR A 157 40.64 -5.47 21.98
C TYR A 157 41.45 -5.32 20.68
N ASP A 158 40.83 -4.79 19.62
CA ASP A 158 41.47 -4.57 18.32
C ASP A 158 42.53 -3.45 18.36
N ALA A 159 42.34 -2.41 19.19
CA ALA A 159 43.30 -1.33 19.37
C ALA A 159 44.43 -1.64 20.37
N SER A 160 44.30 -2.68 21.18
CA SER A 160 45.27 -3.03 22.24
C SER A 160 46.28 -4.10 21.85
N GLU A 161 46.13 -4.75 20.68
CA GLU A 161 47.05 -5.81 20.21
C GLU A 161 47.91 -5.44 18.99
N LYS A 162 48.24 -4.16 18.79
CA LYS A 162 49.42 -3.86 17.95
C LYS A 162 50.68 -4.12 18.77
N ILE A 163 51.10 -5.39 18.86
CA ILE A 163 52.41 -5.75 19.41
C ILE A 163 53.47 -5.10 18.54
N VAL A 164 54.00 -3.95 18.97
CA VAL A 164 55.13 -3.31 18.31
C VAL A 164 56.38 -4.08 18.70
N LEU A 165 56.74 -5.07 17.88
CA LEU A 165 58.03 -5.75 17.99
C LEU A 165 59.13 -4.79 17.55
N SER A 166 59.97 -4.35 18.48
CA SER A 166 61.18 -3.59 18.15
C SER A 166 62.09 -4.41 17.23
N LYS A 167 62.87 -3.75 16.34
CA LYS A 167 63.83 -4.45 15.46
C LYS A 167 64.81 -5.26 16.32
N GLY A 168 64.60 -6.58 16.39
CA GLY A 168 65.29 -7.53 17.25
C GLY A 168 64.36 -8.50 18.00
N GLY A 169 63.14 -8.06 18.35
CA GLY A 169 62.16 -8.86 19.10
C GLY A 169 61.45 -9.96 18.30
N LEU A 170 61.43 -9.85 16.96
CA LEU A 170 60.78 -10.83 16.08
C LEU A 170 61.43 -12.22 16.15
N ALA A 171 62.76 -12.28 16.29
CA ALA A 171 63.49 -13.55 16.39
C ALA A 171 63.19 -14.28 17.71
N ALA A 172 63.11 -13.53 18.82
CA ALA A 172 62.77 -14.09 20.14
C ALA A 172 61.32 -14.60 20.18
N PHE A 173 60.38 -13.87 19.55
CA PHE A 173 58.99 -14.31 19.43
C PHE A 173 58.87 -15.60 18.59
N MET A 174 59.53 -15.67 17.44
CA MET A 174 59.57 -16.87 16.60
C MET A 174 60.15 -18.09 17.32
N HIS A 175 61.17 -17.89 18.16
CA HIS A 175 61.77 -18.95 18.97
C HIS A 175 60.79 -19.51 20.03
N LEU A 176 60.04 -18.63 20.70
CA LEU A 176 59.03 -19.02 21.69
C LEU A 176 57.89 -19.83 21.08
N ILE A 177 57.44 -19.47 19.87
CA ILE A 177 56.39 -20.21 19.15
C ILE A 177 56.88 -21.61 18.72
N HIS A 178 58.16 -21.77 18.38
CA HIS A 178 58.74 -23.07 18.01
C HIS A 178 58.97 -24.02 19.19
N GLN A 179 58.82 -23.54 20.43
CA GLN A 179 59.04 -24.30 21.65
C GLN A 179 57.76 -24.90 22.27
N ILE A 180 56.60 -24.64 21.64
CA ILE A 180 55.29 -25.21 21.97
C ILE A 180 54.98 -26.30 20.95
#